data_AF-A0A925GSN1-F1
#
_entry.id   AF-A0A925GSN1-F1
#
_cell.length_a   1.000
_cell.length_b   1.000
_cell.length_c   1.000
_cell.angle_alpha   90.00
_cell.angle_beta   90.00
_cell.angle_gamma   90.00
#
_symmetry.space_group_name_H-M   'P 1'
#
loop_
_entity.id
_entity.type
_entity.pdbx_description
1 polymer ?
#
loop_
_entity_poly.entity_id
_entity_poly.type
_entity_poly.pdbx_seq_one_letter_code
_entity_poly.pdbx_strand_id
1 'polypeptide(L)' 'MRQRGSHCIVQKRTAEGTISVPIPLHDPVRRGTLLSIIRQSGLPKMLFEAER' A
#
# COMPACT_ATOMS: atom_id res chain seq x y z
N MET A 1 8.49 -7.17 5.54
CA MET A 1 7.07 -6.97 5.90
C MET A 1 6.93 -7.17 7.41
N ARG A 2 6.13 -6.35 8.10
CA ARG A 2 5.80 -6.52 9.54
C ARG A 2 4.29 -6.56 9.70
N GLN A 3 3.72 -7.47 10.48
CA GLN A 3 2.28 -7.55 10.70
C GLN A 3 1.94 -7.39 12.18
N ARG A 4 0.86 -6.64 12.46
CA ARG A 4 0.22 -6.59 13.78
C ARG A 4 -1.29 -6.65 13.59
N GLY A 5 -1.88 -7.79 13.97
CA GLY A 5 -3.31 -8.05 13.82
C GLY A 5 -3.76 -7.93 12.37
N SER A 6 -4.80 -7.14 12.15
CA SER A 6 -5.43 -6.91 10.84
C SER A 6 -4.70 -5.90 9.95
N HIS A 7 -3.47 -5.50 10.29
CA HIS A 7 -2.68 -4.57 9.50
C HIS A 7 -1.25 -5.08 9.32
N CYS A 8 -0.67 -4.85 8.15
CA CYS A 8 0.74 -5.04 7.90
C CYS A 8 1.41 -3.75 7.42
N ILE A 9 2.72 -3.68 7.56
CA ILE A 9 3.58 -2.64 7.00
C ILE A 9 4.45 -3.33 5.96
N VAL A 10 4.30 -2.88 4.70
CA VAL A 10 5.17 -3.25 3.59
C VAL A 10 6.22 -2.17 3.39
N GLN A 11 7.43 -2.56 3.00
CA GLN A 11 8.54 -1.64 2.82
C GLN A 11 9.24 -1.91 1.49
N LYS A 12 9.62 -0.86 0.77
CA LYS A 12 10.39 -0.91 -0.47
C LYS A 12 11.60 0.00 -0.33
N ARG A 13 12.80 -0.56 -0.52
CA ARG A 13 14.05 0.24 -0.62
C ARG A 13 14.15 0.84 -2.02
N THR A 14 14.52 2.11 -2.08
CA THR A 14 14.79 2.88 -3.30
C THR A 14 16.17 3.53 -3.17
N ALA A 15 16.68 4.15 -4.25
CA ALA A 15 17.92 4.91 -4.18
C ALA A 15 17.85 6.09 -3.19
N GLU A 16 16.66 6.65 -2.99
CA GLU A 16 16.40 7.83 -2.15
C GLU A 16 16.06 7.48 -0.70
N GLY A 17 15.80 6.20 -0.38
CA GLY A 17 15.47 5.79 0.97
C GLY A 17 14.60 4.53 1.05
N THR A 18 13.72 4.47 2.06
CA THR A 18 12.80 3.36 2.26
C THR A 18 11.37 3.86 2.34
N ILE A 19 10.54 3.46 1.39
CA ILE A 19 9.09 3.71 1.41
C ILE A 19 8.46 2.67 2.33
N SER A 20 7.65 3.10 3.30
CA SER A 20 6.92 2.22 4.23
C SER A 20 5.43 2.53 4.16
N VAL A 21 4.61 1.52 3.84
CA VAL A 21 3.15 1.70 3.64
C VAL A 21 2.38 0.75 4.54
N PRO A 22 1.43 1.24 5.36
CA PRO A 22 0.51 0.39 6.10
C PRO A 22 -0.61 -0.12 5.18
N ILE A 23 -0.87 -1.42 5.22
CA ILE A 23 -1.89 -2.11 4.43
C ILE A 23 -2.85 -2.81 5.41
N PRO A 24 -4.16 -2.52 5.36
CA PRO A 24 -5.17 -3.33 6.04
C PRO A 24 -5.28 -4.72 5.38
N LEU A 25 -5.42 -5.75 6.21
CA LEU A 25 -5.61 -7.14 5.79
C LEU A 25 -7.09 -7.54 5.92
N HIS A 26 -7.96 -6.76 5.29
CA HIS A 26 -9.38 -7.08 5.18
C HIS A 26 -9.90 -6.62 3.82
N ASP A 27 -10.92 -7.32 3.35
CA ASP A 27 -11.66 -7.00 2.14
C ASP A 27 -13.12 -6.70 2.56
N PRO A 28 -13.74 -5.58 2.12
CA PRO A 28 -13.22 -4.56 1.23
C PRO A 28 -12.34 -3.50 1.90
N VAL A 29 -11.28 -3.10 1.19
CA VAL A 29 -10.51 -1.90 1.55
C VAL A 29 -11.33 -0.66 1.18
N ARG A 30 -11.58 0.22 2.16
CA ARG A 30 -12.30 1.47 1.92
C ARG A 30 -11.59 2.32 0.87
N ARG A 31 -12.35 2.98 -0.01
CA ARG A 31 -11.82 3.83 -1.10
C ARG A 31 -10.79 4.86 -0.62
N GLY A 32 -11.07 5.55 0.50
CA GLY A 32 -10.13 6.53 1.07
C GLY A 32 -8.81 5.89 1.53
N THR A 33 -8.87 4.69 2.09
CA THR A 33 -7.69 3.91 2.49
C THR A 33 -6.89 3.48 1.28
N LEU A 34 -7.54 2.96 0.23
CA LEU A 34 -6.88 2.60 -1.02
C LEU A 34 -6.17 3.81 -1.67
N LEU A 35 -6.84 4.97 -1.74
CA LEU A 35 -6.23 6.21 -2.25
C LEU A 35 -5.01 6.64 -1.43
N SER A 36 -5.08 6.49 -0.11
CA SER A 36 -3.94 6.77 0.79
C SER A 36 -2.77 5.82 0.53
N ILE A 37 -3.03 4.52 0.32
CA ILE A 37 -2.01 3.52 -0.02
C ILE A 37 -1.34 3.87 -1.36
N ILE A 38 -2.12 4.18 -2.39
CA ILE A 38 -1.59 4.57 -3.72
C ILE A 38 -0.67 5.78 -3.57
N ARG A 39 -1.12 6.83 -2.88
CA ARG A 39 -0.32 8.05 -2.66
C ARG A 39 0.97 7.78 -1.87
N GLN A 40 0.90 7.00 -0.79
CA GLN A 40 2.05 6.70 0.06
C GLN A 40 3.06 5.76 -0.61
N SER A 41 2.62 4.91 -1.53
CA SER A 41 3.49 3.97 -2.23
C SER A 41 4.47 4.64 -3.19
N GLY A 42 4.18 5.86 -3.66
CA GLY A 42 4.94 6.53 -4.71
C GLY A 42 4.91 5.79 -6.05
N LEU A 43 3.97 4.85 -6.24
CA LEU A 43 3.85 4.06 -7.46
C LEU A 43 2.77 4.64 -8.40
N PRO A 44 2.90 4.41 -9.73
CA PRO A 44 1.86 4.78 -10.68
C PRO A 44 0.50 4.14 -10.36
N LYS A 45 -0.56 4.94 -10.43
CA LYS A 45 -1.94 4.50 -10.16
C LYS A 45 -2.36 3.30 -11.02
N MET A 46 -1.89 3.22 -12.26
CA MET A 46 -2.19 2.12 -13.18
C MET A 46 -1.79 0.74 -12.63
N LEU A 47 -0.82 0.65 -11.72
CA LEU A 47 -0.43 -0.63 -11.10
C LEU A 47 -1.46 -1.18 -10.12
N PHE A 48 -2.46 -0.38 -9.73
CA PHE A 48 -3.53 -0.75 -8.81
C PHE A 48 -4.85 -1.05 -9.51
N GLU A 49 -4.89 -0.91 -10.83
CA GLU A 49 -6.06 -1.20 -11.65
C GLU A 49 -5.92 -2.64 -12.15
N ALA A 50 -6.95 -3.47 -11.94
CA ALA A 50 -6.97 -4.82 -12.48
C ALA A 50 -7.32 -4.77 -13.97
N GLU A 51 -6.70 -5.64 -14.78
CA GLU A 51 -7.21 -5.94 -16.12
C GLU A 51 -8.64 -6.47 -15.96
N ARG A 52 -9.53 -5.91 -16.76
CA ARG A 52 -10.97 -6.05 -16.60
C ARG A 52 -11.49 -7.36 -17.19
#